data_AF-A0A257J7F0-F1
#
_entry.id   AF-A0A257J7F0-F1
#
_cell.length_a   1.000
_cell.length_b   1.000
_cell.length_c   1.000
_cell.angle_alpha   90.00
_cell.angle_beta   90.00
_cell.angle_gamma   90.00
#
_symmetry.space_group_name_H-M   'P 1'
#
loop_
_entity.id
_entity.type
_entity.pdbx_description
1 polymer ?
#
loop_
_entity_poly.entity_id
_entity_poly.type
_entity_poly.pdbx_seq_one_letter_code
_entity_poly.pdbx_strand_id
1 'polypeptide(L)' 'MNARLRKLIGSFGMLVFIGAYVWAVTAISEYLPDQTSIKLIYFAITGMAWGLPVLPLISWMNRGR' A
#
# COMPACT_ATOMS: atom_id res chain seq x y z
N MET A 1 4.46 -19.42 -15.63
CA MET A 1 4.78 -19.52 -14.18
C MET A 1 3.66 -20.25 -13.46
N ASN A 2 3.99 -21.19 -12.56
CA ASN A 2 3.01 -21.93 -11.77
C ASN A 2 2.13 -20.94 -10.95
N ALA A 3 0.81 -21.14 -10.92
CA ALA A 3 -0.13 -20.26 -10.22
C ALA A 3 0.19 -20.13 -8.72
N ARG A 4 0.74 -21.18 -8.11
CA ARG A 4 1.20 -21.17 -6.71
C ARG A 4 2.36 -20.20 -6.48
N LEU A 5 3.32 -20.13 -7.40
CA LEU A 5 4.49 -19.24 -7.29
C LEU A 5 4.10 -17.77 -7.45
N ARG A 6 3.17 -17.45 -8.36
CA ARG A 6 2.65 -16.09 -8.52
C ARG A 6 1.90 -15.60 -7.28
N LYS A 7 1.16 -16.48 -6.61
CA LYS A 7 0.53 -16.16 -5.32
C LYS A 7 1.56 -15.88 -4.22
N LEU A 8 2.61 -16.71 -4.12
CA LEU A 8 3.69 -16.51 -3.14
C LEU A 8 4.41 -15.17 -3.34
N ILE A 9 4.81 -14.87 -4.58
CA ILE A 9 5.47 -13.60 -4.94
C ILE A 9 4.51 -12.42 -4.72
N GLY A 10 3.25 -12.56 -5.11
CA GLY A 10 2.22 -11.53 -4.91
C GLY A 10 2.00 -11.22 -3.43
N SER A 11 1.93 -12.25 -2.57
CA SER A 11 1.80 -12.05 -1.12
C SER A 11 3.02 -11.34 -0.52
N PHE A 12 4.24 -11.76 -0.87
CA PHE A 12 5.46 -11.09 -0.40
C PHE A 12 5.55 -9.65 -0.92
N GLY A 13 5.25 -9.43 -2.21
CA GLY A 13 5.20 -8.11 -2.81
C GLY A 13 4.20 -7.20 -2.11
N MET A 14 3.05 -7.72 -1.70
CA MET A 14 2.03 -6.97 -0.97
C MET A 14 2.52 -6.58 0.44
N LEU A 15 3.20 -7.48 1.15
CA LEU A 15 3.79 -7.17 2.46
C LEU A 15 4.86 -6.08 2.35
N VAL A 16 5.77 -6.21 1.39
CA VAL A 16 6.82 -5.21 1.13
C VAL A 16 6.20 -3.87 0.76
N PHE A 17 5.18 -3.89 -0.11
CA PHE A 17 4.46 -2.69 -0.52
C PHE A 17 3.80 -1.98 0.67
N ILE A 18 3.05 -2.71 1.50
CA ILE A 18 2.38 -2.13 2.68
C ILE A 18 3.42 -1.59 3.66
N GLY A 19 4.50 -2.33 3.90
CA GLY A 19 5.57 -1.89 4.79
C GLY A 19 6.23 -0.58 4.32
N ALA A 20 6.63 -0.52 3.04
CA ALA A 20 7.20 0.68 2.43
C ALA A 20 6.19 1.85 2.40
N TYR A 21 4.92 1.56 2.15
CA TYR A 21 3.86 2.56 2.12
C TYR A 21 3.64 3.19 3.49
N VAL A 22 3.47 2.37 4.54
CA VAL A 22 3.31 2.86 5.91
C VAL A 22 4.52 3.69 6.32
N TRP A 23 5.74 3.20 6.04
CA TRP A 23 6.96 3.94 6.33
C TRP A 23 7.01 5.30 5.64
N ALA A 24 6.66 5.36 4.34
CA ALA A 24 6.62 6.61 3.59
C ALA A 24 5.57 7.59 4.14
N VAL A 25 4.38 7.10 4.46
CA VAL A 25 3.29 7.93 5.03
C VAL A 25 3.69 8.50 6.39
N THR A 26 4.29 7.68 7.26
CA THR A 26 4.75 8.15 8.57
C THR A 26 5.89 9.14 8.44
N ALA A 27 6.86 8.88 7.57
CA ALA A 27 7.98 9.78 7.34
C ALA A 27 7.53 11.14 6.78
N ILE A 28 6.58 11.16 5.84
CA ILE A 28 6.02 12.41 5.30
C ILE A 28 5.26 13.17 6.39
N SER A 29 4.60 12.46 7.31
CA SER A 29 3.83 13.10 8.38
C SER A 29 4.67 13.97 9.33
N GLU A 30 5.97 13.70 9.44
CA GLU A 30 6.91 14.50 10.25
C GLU A 30 7.17 15.89 9.66
N TYR A 31 6.96 16.07 8.35
CA TYR A 31 7.12 17.35 7.66
C TYR A 31 5.82 18.17 7.64
N LEU A 32 4.71 17.63 8.15
CA LEU A 32 3.44 18.34 8.18
C LEU A 32 3.41 19.36 9.33
N PRO A 33 2.69 20.49 9.16
CA PRO A 33 2.47 21.44 10.24
C PRO A 33 1.86 20.75 11.46
N ASP A 34 2.18 21.25 12.66
CA ASP A 34 1.65 20.72 13.91
C ASP A 34 0.20 21.17 14.17
N GLN A 35 -0.68 20.81 13.25
CA GLN A 35 -2.12 21.06 13.32
C GLN A 35 -2.85 19.74 13.20
N THR A 36 -3.63 19.39 14.22
CA THR A 36 -4.37 18.14 14.29
C THR A 36 -5.28 17.92 13.08
N SER A 37 -5.97 18.97 12.62
CA SER A 37 -6.86 18.90 11.45
C SER A 37 -6.13 18.49 10.16
N ILE A 38 -4.91 19.00 9.95
CA ILE A 38 -4.10 18.68 8.76
C ILE A 38 -3.64 17.23 8.83
N LYS A 39 -3.14 16.79 9.99
CA LYS A 39 -2.73 15.39 10.20
C LYS A 39 -3.91 14.43 10.00
N LEU A 40 -5.09 14.77 10.52
CA LEU A 40 -6.31 13.97 10.33
C LEU A 40 -6.70 13.82 8.86
N ILE A 41 -6.75 14.92 8.11
CA ILE A 41 -7.08 14.88 6.67
C ILE A 41 -6.02 14.09 5.91
N TYR A 42 -4.74 14.31 6.22
CA TYR A 42 -3.63 13.59 5.61
C TYR A 42 -3.77 12.07 5.81
N PHE A 43 -3.91 11.62 7.06
CA PHE A 43 -4.04 10.20 7.38
C PHE A 43 -5.33 9.59 6.82
N ALA A 44 -6.43 10.35 6.73
CA ALA A 44 -7.66 9.88 6.08
C ALA A 44 -7.43 9.62 4.59
N ILE A 45 -6.78 10.54 3.88
CA ILE A 45 -6.51 10.41 2.44
C ILE A 45 -5.52 9.26 2.18
N THR A 46 -4.38 9.22 2.88
CA THR A 46 -3.40 8.13 2.70
C THR A 46 -3.96 6.78 3.15
N GLY A 47 -4.78 6.75 4.20
CA GLY A 47 -5.48 5.56 4.65
C GLY A 47 -6.48 4.99 3.63
N MET A 48 -6.98 5.81 2.71
CA MET A 48 -7.81 5.36 1.59
C MET A 48 -7.01 5.10 0.30
N ALA A 49 -5.92 5.84 0.08
CA ALA A 49 -5.19 5.83 -1.18
C ALA A 49 -4.42 4.52 -1.44
N TRP A 50 -4.02 3.78 -0.40
CA TRP A 50 -3.20 2.57 -0.55
C TRP A 50 -3.88 1.42 -1.31
N GLY A 51 -5.22 1.40 -1.37
CA GLY A 51 -5.96 0.33 -2.07
C GLY A 51 -5.73 0.33 -3.58
N LEU A 52 -5.55 1.52 -4.18
CA LEU A 52 -5.34 1.69 -5.62
C LEU A 52 -4.11 0.93 -6.16
N PRO A 53 -2.90 1.09 -5.59
CA PRO A 53 -1.71 0.37 -6.02
C PRO A 53 -1.74 -1.14 -5.77
N VAL A 54 -2.64 -1.65 -4.91
CA VAL A 54 -2.80 -3.09 -4.67
C VAL A 54 -3.60 -3.79 -5.79
N LEU A 55 -4.52 -3.08 -6.45
CA LEU A 55 -5.36 -3.61 -7.54
C LEU A 55 -4.57 -4.28 -8.69
N PRO A 56 -3.52 -3.67 -9.27
CA PRO A 56 -2.75 -4.32 -10.34
C PRO A 56 -2.05 -5.61 -9.89
N LEU A 57 -1.57 -5.65 -8.64
CA LEU A 57 -0.92 -6.82 -8.07
C LEU A 57 -1.91 -7.98 -7.91
N ILE A 58 -3.10 -7.70 -7.38
CA ILE A 58 -4.19 -8.69 -7.25
C ILE A 58 -4.64 -9.18 -8.63
N SER A 59 -4.81 -8.27 -9.59
CA SER A 59 -5.17 -8.63 -10.97
C SER A 59 -4.13 -9.56 -11.60
N TRP A 60 -2.85 -9.29 -11.41
CA TRP A 60 -1.76 -10.15 -11.89
C TRP A 60 -1.76 -11.53 -11.22
N MET A 61 -2.02 -11.60 -9.90
CA MET A 61 -2.14 -12.86 -9.17
C MET A 61 -3.32 -13.71 -9.65
N ASN A 62 -4.41 -13.07 -10.09
CA ASN A 62 -5.62 -13.73 -10.58
C ASN A 62 -5.60 -14.03 -12.09
N ARG A 63 -4.68 -13.45 -12.86
CA ARG A 63 -4.60 -13.64 -14.31
C ARG A 63 -4.15 -15.08 -14.62
N GLY A 64 -5.05 -15.92 -15.12
CA GLY A 64 -4.76 -17.33 -15.44
C GLY A 64 -5.19 -18.33 -14.37
N ARG A 65 -6.34 -18.07 -13.75
CA ARG A 65 -7.23 -19.14 -13.27
C ARG A 65 -7.98 -19.72 -14.47
#